data_AF-A0A383C8W8-F1
#
_entry.id   AF-A0A383C8W8-F1
#
_cell.length_a   1.000
_cell.length_b   1.000
_cell.length_c   1.000
_cell.angle_alpha   90.00
_cell.angle_beta   90.00
_cell.angle_gamma   90.00
#
_symmetry.space_group_name_H-M   'P 1'
#
loop_
_entity.id
_entity.type
_entity.pdbx_description
1 polymer ?
#
loop_
_entity_poly.entity_id
_entity_poly.type
_entity_poly.pdbx_seq_one_letter_code
_entity_poly.pdbx_strand_id
1 'polypeptide(L)' 'MFTGIIESMATVVSLKNEGSNLHISCKSEITNELKIDQSLS' A
#
# COMPACT_ATOMS: atom_id res chain seq x y z
N MET A 1 4.20 5.41 -14.25
CA MET A 1 4.84 4.30 -15.00
C MET A 1 5.85 3.68 -14.03
N PHE A 2 5.76 2.37 -13.78
CA PHE A 2 6.60 1.66 -12.80
C PHE A 2 7.57 0.73 -13.53
N THR A 3 8.77 0.51 -12.99
CA THR A 3 9.81 -0.34 -13.60
C THR A 3 9.61 -1.84 -13.35
N GLY A 4 8.77 -2.20 -12.37
CA GLY A 4 8.57 -3.59 -11.94
C GLY A 4 9.66 -4.12 -11.00
N ILE A 5 10.56 -3.27 -10.51
CA ILE A 5 11.52 -3.63 -9.47
C ILE A 5 10.80 -3.58 -8.11
N ILE A 6 10.89 -4.65 -7.33
CA ILE A 6 10.33 -4.69 -5.98
C ILE A 6 11.34 -4.07 -5.01
N GLU A 7 10.97 -2.94 -4.40
CA GLU A 7 11.83 -2.24 -3.44
C GLU A 7 11.62 -2.73 -1.99
N SER A 8 10.39 -3.04 -1.60
CA SER A 8 10.07 -3.54 -0.27
C SER A 8 8.81 -4.41 -0.29
N MET A 9 8.73 -5.37 0.63
CA MET A 9 7.49 -6.10 0.92
C MET A 9 6.71 -5.41 2.03
N ALA A 10 5.38 -5.53 2.00
CA ALA A 10 4.50 -5.03 3.04
C ALA A 10 3.64 -6.16 3.60
N THR A 11 3.35 -6.10 4.90
CA THR A 11 2.44 -7.05 5.57
C THR A 11 1.05 -6.44 5.65
N VAL A 12 0.03 -7.15 5.15
CA VAL A 12 -1.37 -6.73 5.33
C VAL A 12 -1.77 -6.93 6.79
N VAL A 13 -2.26 -5.86 7.43
CA VAL A 13 -2.64 -5.88 8.86
C VAL A 13 -4.15 -5.68 9.07
N SER A 14 -4.87 -5.15 8.08
CA SER A 14 -6.31 -4.95 8.16
C SER A 14 -6.96 -4.89 6.79
N LEU A 15 -8.21 -5.35 6.73
CA LEU A 15 -9.08 -5.31 5.56
C LEU A 15 -10.45 -4.80 6.01
N LYS A 16 -10.95 -3.76 5.36
CA LYS A 16 -12.28 -3.19 5.65
C LYS A 16 -13.05 -2.99 4.35
N ASN A 17 -14.19 -3.66 4.25
CA ASN A 17 -15.12 -3.45 3.15
C ASN A 17 -15.97 -2.20 3.43
N GLU A 18 -16.11 -1.34 2.42
CA GLU A 18 -16.94 -0.15 2.47
C GLU A 18 -17.74 -0.03 1.16
N GLY A 19 -18.97 -0.56 1.18
CA GLY A 19 -19.79 -0.72 -0.01
C GLY A 19 -19.14 -1.66 -1.02
N SER A 20 -18.85 -1.15 -2.22
CA SER A 20 -18.13 -1.88 -3.27
C SER A 20 -16.60 -1.79 -3.14
N ASN A 21 -16.08 -1.02 -2.18
CA ASN A 21 -14.64 -0.78 -2.01
C ASN A 21 -14.04 -1.69 -0.93
N LEU A 22 -12.78 -2.03 -1.10
CA LEU A 22 -11.96 -2.71 -0.09
C LEU A 22 -10.81 -1.80 0.32
N HIS A 23 -10.84 -1.33 1.56
CA HIS A 23 -9.73 -0.62 2.17
C HIS A 23 -8.73 -1.65 2.72
N ILE A 24 -7.48 -1.56 2.27
CA ILE A 24 -6.40 -2.45 2.67
C ILE A 24 -5.38 -1.62 3.45
N SER A 25 -5.06 -2.04 4.67
CA SER A 25 -4.00 -1.42 5.47
C SER A 25 -2.79 -2.34 5.49
N CYS A 26 -1.63 -1.79 5.11
CA CYS A 26 -0.37 -2.49 5.04
C CYS A 26 0.66 -1.82 5.96
N LYS A 27 1.52 -2.62 6.58
CA LYS A 27 2.71 -2.18 7.30
C LYS A 27 3.94 -2.46 6.43
N SER A 28 4.78 -1.45 6.22
CA SER A 28 6.03 -1.56 5.49
C SER A 28 7.10 -0.70 6.14
N GLU A 29 8.37 -0.99 5.86
CA GLU A 29 9.50 -0.20 6.37
C GLU A 29 9.61 1.16 5.67
N ILE A 30 9.21 1.23 4.39
CA ILE A 30 9.27 2.45 3.56
C ILE A 30 8.12 3.44 3.83
N THR A 31 7.18 3.15 4.74
CA THR A 31 5.98 3.97 4.94
C THR A 31 6.28 5.42 5.28
N ASN A 32 7.41 5.70 5.94
CA ASN A 32 7.81 7.06 6.33
C ASN A 32 8.22 7.94 5.13
N GLU A 33 8.52 7.34 3.98
CA GLU A 33 8.96 8.05 2.76
C GLU A 33 7.79 8.33 1.81
N LEU A 34 6.65 7.68 2.04
CA LEU A 34 5.46 7.80 1.22
C LEU A 34 4.64 9.05 1.58
N LYS A 35 4.02 9.64 0.57
CA LYS A 35 3.11 10.79 0.73
C LYS A 35 1.65 10.35 0.60
N ILE A 36 0.76 11.20 1.11
CA ILE A 36 -0.70 11.05 0.92
C ILE A 36 -1.01 11.17 -0.58
N ASP A 37 -2.00 10.39 -1.04
CA ASP A 37 -2.46 10.31 -2.44
C ASP A 37 -1.41 9.84 -3.45
N GLN A 38 -0.36 9.15 -2.99
CA GLN A 38 0.63 8.53 -3.86
C GLN A 38 0.17 7.15 -4.37
N SER A 39 0.33 6.90 -5.68
CA SER A 39 0.07 5.58 -6.27
C SER A 39 1.28 4.65 -6.11
N LEU A 40 1.03 3.40 -5.72
CA LEU A 40 2.02 2.31 -5.61
C LEU A 40 1.60 1.12 -6.50
N SER A 41 2.55 0.25 -6.85
CA SER A 41 2.35 -0.99 -7.62
C SER A 41 3.00 -2.18 -6.96
#